data_AF-A0A6A4WDT0-F1
#
_entry.id   AF-A0A6A4WDT0-F1
#
_cell.length_a   1.000
_cell.length_b   1.000
_cell.length_c   1.000
_cell.angle_alpha   90.00
_cell.angle_beta   90.00
_cell.angle_gamma   90.00
#
_symmetry.space_group_name_H-M   'P 1'
#
loop_
_entity.id
_entity.type
_entity.pdbx_description
1 polymer ?
#
loop_
_entity_poly.entity_id
_entity_poly.type
_entity_poly.pdbx_seq_one_letter_code
_entity_poly.pdbx_strand_id
1 'polypeptide(L)'
;MAPVVLILKVLPKLVVEEAEQPPSINGDETPNGTAEPSEPEEKQCPAPEEPSAEASVPKVDQAPAPDPKETPPPEVVATPAMAVPAAPRSSYEFVRDWKLLRTHGELRSQYLRQIPPGDYASIFKQALEESTLVEILRVAETLPAAEIGSHLRGLSQVQRVDVLVMFMSSQDRKLLQGLVSRCEEDGQDMSDVKKRVGV
;
A
#
# COMPACT_ATOMS: atom_id res chain seq x y z
N MET A 1 39.27 -44.24 9.81
CA MET A 1 38.44 -45.24 9.12
C MET A 1 37.26 -44.49 8.52
N ALA A 2 37.03 -44.70 7.22
CA ALA A 2 36.27 -43.88 6.26
C ALA A 2 34.73 -44.11 6.31
N PRO A 3 33.88 -43.65 5.34
CA PRO A 3 34.07 -42.64 4.28
C PRO A 3 32.88 -41.65 4.05
N VAL A 4 33.20 -40.52 3.41
CA VAL A 4 32.57 -39.89 2.22
C VAL A 4 31.15 -40.34 1.79
N VAL A 5 30.22 -39.37 1.68
CA VAL A 5 29.20 -39.37 0.61
C VAL A 5 29.10 -37.96 0.01
N LEU A 6 29.84 -37.77 -1.08
CA LEU A 6 29.64 -36.73 -2.09
C LEU A 6 28.36 -37.03 -2.85
N ILE A 7 27.38 -36.12 -2.83
CA ILE A 7 26.28 -36.13 -3.82
C ILE A 7 26.48 -34.93 -4.73
N LEU A 8 27.38 -35.09 -5.68
CA LEU A 8 27.34 -34.38 -6.96
C LEU A 8 26.09 -34.84 -7.70
N LYS A 9 25.07 -33.97 -7.80
CA LYS A 9 24.05 -34.10 -8.84
C LYS A 9 24.53 -33.29 -10.06
N VAL A 10 24.99 -34.04 -11.06
CA VAL A 10 25.35 -33.58 -12.39
C VAL A 10 24.20 -33.96 -13.35
N LEU A 11 23.94 -33.06 -14.31
CA LEU A 11 23.31 -33.23 -15.64
C LEU A 11 21.84 -32.78 -15.79
N PRO A 12 21.40 -32.37 -17.01
CA PRO A 12 22.17 -32.10 -18.25
C PRO A 12 21.95 -30.68 -18.86
N LYS A 13 22.96 -30.24 -19.62
CA LYS A 13 22.84 -29.25 -20.69
C LYS A 13 22.40 -29.96 -21.99
N LEU A 14 21.42 -29.40 -22.69
CA LEU A 14 21.25 -29.43 -24.15
C LEU A 14 20.46 -28.13 -24.50
N VAL A 15 21.03 -27.16 -25.24
CA VAL A 15 21.18 -27.08 -26.72
C VAL A 15 19.78 -27.01 -27.35
N VAL A 16 19.33 -25.96 -28.06
CA VAL A 16 19.76 -25.34 -29.35
C VAL A 16 19.19 -23.89 -29.34
N GLU A 17 19.92 -22.82 -29.69
CA GLU A 17 19.93 -22.14 -31.03
C GLU A 17 18.52 -22.11 -31.70
N GLU A 18 17.94 -21.01 -32.13
CA GLU A 18 18.32 -20.21 -33.30
C GLU A 18 17.33 -19.03 -33.42
N ALA A 19 17.83 -17.90 -33.91
CA ALA A 19 17.09 -16.69 -34.23
C ALA A 19 16.57 -16.75 -35.67
N GLU A 20 15.34 -16.28 -35.95
CA GLU A 20 15.09 -15.35 -37.05
C GLU A 20 13.67 -14.73 -37.03
N GLN A 21 13.56 -13.64 -37.76
CA GLN A 21 12.60 -12.53 -37.71
C GLN A 21 11.22 -12.77 -38.35
N PRO A 22 10.25 -11.85 -38.13
CA PRO A 22 8.97 -11.80 -38.85
C PRO A 22 9.16 -11.25 -40.28
N PRO A 23 8.26 -11.56 -41.24
CA PRO A 23 7.29 -10.54 -41.64
C PRO A 23 5.96 -11.07 -42.24
N SER A 24 5.08 -10.10 -42.52
CA SER A 24 4.04 -10.05 -43.55
C SER A 24 2.58 -10.06 -43.07
N ILE A 25 1.92 -8.89 -42.96
CA ILE A 25 1.26 -8.07 -44.01
C ILE A 25 0.33 -8.85 -44.95
N ASN A 26 -0.97 -8.72 -44.70
CA ASN A 26 -2.08 -8.53 -45.64
C ASN A 26 -3.19 -7.85 -44.79
N GLY A 27 -3.71 -6.66 -45.07
CA GLY A 27 -3.97 -6.06 -46.36
C GLY A 27 -5.37 -6.50 -46.82
N ASP A 28 -6.41 -5.84 -46.31
CA ASP A 28 -7.66 -5.69 -47.06
C ASP A 28 -8.32 -4.35 -46.73
N GLU A 29 -8.67 -3.66 -47.80
CA GLU A 29 -9.12 -2.28 -47.90
C GLU A 29 -10.64 -2.16 -47.69
N THR A 30 -11.04 -1.28 -46.75
CA THR A 30 -12.12 -0.25 -46.88
C THR A 30 -13.55 -0.69 -47.32
N PRO A 31 -14.51 0.24 -47.48
CA PRO A 31 -14.89 1.39 -46.65
C PRO A 31 -16.39 1.29 -46.24
N ASN A 32 -16.85 2.34 -45.56
CA ASN A 32 -18.18 2.95 -45.71
C ASN A 32 -19.15 2.74 -44.54
N GLY A 33 -19.55 3.86 -43.94
CA GLY A 33 -20.50 3.88 -42.82
C GLY A 33 -20.63 5.23 -42.14
N THR A 34 -20.81 6.28 -42.94
CA THR A 34 -21.42 7.57 -42.59
C THR A 34 -22.49 7.46 -41.50
N ALA A 35 -22.31 8.20 -40.39
CA ALA A 35 -23.34 9.01 -39.72
C ALA A 35 -22.80 9.66 -38.42
N GLU A 36 -22.28 10.88 -38.57
CA GLU A 36 -22.46 11.97 -37.59
C GLU A 36 -23.62 12.85 -38.14
N PRO A 37 -24.26 13.78 -37.43
CA PRO A 37 -24.21 14.13 -36.00
C PRO A 37 -25.61 14.22 -35.35
N SER A 38 -25.70 14.22 -34.02
CA SER A 38 -26.85 14.78 -33.30
C SER A 38 -26.45 15.15 -31.86
N GLU A 39 -25.91 16.36 -31.74
CA GLU A 39 -26.13 17.24 -30.60
C GLU A 39 -27.59 17.74 -30.66
N PRO A 40 -28.25 18.00 -29.52
CA PRO A 40 -28.41 19.42 -29.18
C PRO A 40 -28.40 19.76 -27.67
N GLU A 41 -28.01 21.01 -27.45
CA GLU A 41 -28.56 21.97 -26.48
C GLU A 41 -28.10 21.93 -25.01
N GLU A 42 -27.06 22.74 -24.76
CA GLU A 42 -27.17 23.98 -23.95
C GLU A 42 -28.42 24.10 -23.05
N LYS A 43 -28.21 24.04 -21.73
CA LYS A 43 -28.88 24.95 -20.80
C LYS A 43 -27.89 25.47 -19.77
N GLN A 44 -27.53 26.73 -19.97
CA GLN A 44 -26.80 27.57 -19.06
C GLN A 44 -27.67 27.99 -17.86
N CYS A 45 -26.97 28.45 -16.82
CA CYS A 45 -27.37 28.73 -15.44
C CYS A 45 -28.64 29.59 -15.23
N PRO A 46 -29.11 29.68 -13.98
CA PRO A 46 -28.73 30.89 -13.25
C PRO A 46 -28.29 30.65 -11.80
N ALA A 47 -27.31 31.45 -11.39
CA ALA A 47 -27.08 31.80 -10.00
C ALA A 47 -28.30 32.54 -9.42
N PRO A 48 -28.54 32.42 -8.11
CA PRO A 48 -29.11 33.50 -7.34
C PRO A 48 -28.05 34.14 -6.45
N GLU A 49 -27.93 35.46 -6.60
CA GLU A 49 -27.32 36.43 -5.72
C GLU A 49 -27.50 36.15 -4.21
N GLU A 50 -26.44 36.40 -3.44
CA GLU A 50 -26.59 36.92 -2.08
C GLU A 50 -27.30 38.29 -2.14
N PRO A 51 -28.20 38.56 -1.19
CA PRO A 51 -27.93 39.72 -0.35
C PRO A 51 -28.19 39.45 1.14
N SER A 52 -27.16 39.79 1.93
CA SER A 52 -27.22 40.71 3.08
C SER A 52 -28.45 40.64 4.01
N ALA A 53 -28.23 40.15 5.24
CA ALA A 53 -28.89 40.73 6.42
C ALA A 53 -28.14 40.34 7.71
N GLU A 54 -27.36 41.31 8.17
CA GLU A 54 -26.92 41.55 9.54
C GLU A 54 -28.13 41.70 10.48
N ALA A 55 -28.17 40.99 11.63
CA ALA A 55 -28.77 41.45 12.90
C ALA A 55 -28.69 40.41 14.04
N SER A 56 -27.80 40.70 14.99
CA SER A 56 -28.04 40.79 16.44
C SER A 56 -28.79 39.71 17.25
N VAL A 57 -28.00 39.02 18.09
CA VAL A 57 -28.14 38.64 19.53
C VAL A 57 -29.54 38.53 20.17
N PRO A 58 -29.73 37.56 21.08
CA PRO A 58 -29.82 37.98 22.48
C PRO A 58 -29.07 37.09 23.51
N LYS A 59 -28.53 37.81 24.49
CA LYS A 59 -27.92 37.43 25.75
C LYS A 59 -28.89 36.66 26.65
N VAL A 60 -28.43 35.56 27.27
CA VAL A 60 -29.07 34.94 28.44
C VAL A 60 -28.06 34.90 29.58
N ASP A 61 -28.50 35.48 30.70
CA ASP A 61 -27.81 35.65 31.96
C ASP A 61 -28.09 34.44 32.89
N GLN A 62 -27.15 34.20 33.83
CA GLN A 62 -27.32 33.70 35.20
C GLN A 62 -26.84 32.26 35.60
N ALA A 63 -25.66 32.28 36.27
CA ALA A 63 -25.01 31.56 37.40
C ALA A 63 -25.70 30.36 38.15
N PRO A 64 -25.09 29.65 39.15
CA PRO A 64 -23.75 29.78 39.82
C PRO A 64 -22.98 28.46 40.22
N ALA A 65 -21.71 28.65 40.67
CA ALA A 65 -20.90 27.89 41.68
C ALA A 65 -20.18 26.56 41.30
N PRO A 66 -19.14 26.07 42.02
CA PRO A 66 -18.14 26.70 42.94
C PRO A 66 -16.65 26.34 42.64
N ASP A 67 -15.70 27.06 43.25
CA ASP A 67 -14.28 26.67 43.43
C ASP A 67 -14.14 25.42 44.34
N PRO A 68 -13.14 24.53 44.13
CA PRO A 68 -11.84 24.71 44.79
C PRO A 68 -10.59 24.28 43.98
N LYS A 69 -9.53 25.07 44.16
CA LYS A 69 -8.10 24.72 44.10
C LYS A 69 -7.77 23.22 44.17
N GLU A 70 -7.09 22.70 43.15
CA GLU A 70 -5.97 21.79 43.36
C GLU A 70 -5.00 21.88 42.17
N THR A 71 -3.81 22.42 42.44
CA THR A 71 -2.70 22.48 41.49
C THR A 71 -1.99 21.13 41.52
N PRO A 72 -1.94 20.34 40.44
CA PRO A 72 -1.06 19.18 40.41
C PRO A 72 0.41 19.65 40.27
N PRO A 73 1.37 18.97 40.93
CA PRO A 73 2.80 19.34 40.91
C PRO A 73 3.42 19.18 39.52
N PRO A 74 4.59 19.80 39.24
CA PRO A 74 5.22 19.72 37.94
C PRO A 74 5.60 18.27 37.64
N GLU A 75 4.87 17.67 36.71
CA GLU A 75 5.21 16.37 36.16
C GLU A 75 6.58 16.50 35.52
N VAL A 76 7.52 15.72 36.04
CA VAL A 76 8.87 15.58 35.52
C VAL A 76 8.80 15.37 34.01
N VAL A 77 9.41 16.30 33.26
CA VAL A 77 9.53 16.22 31.80
C VAL A 77 10.47 15.06 31.46
N ALA A 78 9.93 13.85 31.51
CA ALA A 78 10.52 12.69 30.87
C ALA A 78 10.32 12.89 29.37
N THR A 79 11.42 12.95 28.63
CA THR A 79 11.41 12.85 27.17
C THR A 79 10.53 11.66 26.79
N PRO A 80 9.46 11.81 25.99
CA PRO A 80 8.60 10.69 25.68
C PRO A 80 9.43 9.66 24.89
N ALA A 81 9.70 8.51 25.52
CA ALA A 81 10.18 7.34 24.81
C ALA A 81 9.16 7.06 23.71
N MET A 82 9.61 7.07 22.45
CA MET A 82 8.70 6.95 21.32
C MET A 82 8.11 5.54 21.32
N ALA A 83 6.85 5.44 21.74
CA ALA A 83 6.10 4.20 21.80
C ALA A 83 5.54 3.83 20.42
N VAL A 84 5.28 2.54 20.20
CA VAL A 84 4.61 2.11 18.98
C VAL A 84 3.14 2.55 19.04
N PRO A 85 2.62 3.29 18.03
CA PRO A 85 1.22 3.69 17.96
C PRO A 85 0.29 2.47 17.87
N ALA A 86 -1.00 2.67 18.15
CA ALA A 86 -2.01 1.61 18.01
C ALA A 86 -2.26 1.22 16.54
N ALA A 87 -2.82 0.04 16.31
CA ALA A 87 -3.20 -0.43 14.98
C ALA A 87 -4.05 0.61 14.22
N PRO A 88 -3.67 0.97 12.98
CA PRO A 88 -4.37 1.99 12.20
C PRO A 88 -5.72 1.50 11.73
N ARG A 89 -6.71 2.38 11.76
CA ARG A 89 -8.06 2.12 11.23
C ARG A 89 -8.28 2.70 9.83
N SER A 90 -7.34 3.52 9.35
CA SER A 90 -7.40 4.13 8.03
C SER A 90 -6.01 4.37 7.45
N SER A 91 -5.93 4.52 6.13
CA SER A 91 -4.71 4.88 5.41
C SER A 91 -4.07 6.18 5.93
N TYR A 92 -4.88 7.14 6.37
CA TYR A 92 -4.37 8.41 6.90
C TYR A 92 -3.63 8.20 8.23
N GLU A 93 -4.21 7.42 9.14
CA GLU A 93 -3.57 7.06 10.41
C GLU A 93 -2.27 6.29 10.14
N PHE A 94 -2.33 5.28 9.26
CA PHE A 94 -1.15 4.53 8.87
C PHE A 94 -0.05 5.46 8.37
N VAL A 95 -0.32 6.32 7.38
CA VAL A 95 0.70 7.19 6.79
C VAL A 95 1.26 8.20 7.79
N ARG A 96 0.41 8.77 8.67
CA ARG A 96 0.85 9.68 9.73
C ARG A 96 1.83 8.99 10.67
N ASP A 97 1.44 7.84 11.21
CA ASP A 97 2.22 7.09 12.19
C ASP A 97 3.47 6.49 11.53
N TRP A 98 3.35 6.01 10.29
CA TRP A 98 4.47 5.48 9.49
C TRP A 98 5.56 6.53 9.24
N LYS A 99 5.16 7.79 9.01
CA LYS A 99 6.08 8.93 8.87
C LYS A 99 6.75 9.29 10.20
N LEU A 100 6.01 9.24 11.31
CA LEU A 100 6.57 9.46 12.66
C LEU A 100 7.66 8.42 12.99
N LEU A 101 7.47 7.17 12.57
CA LEU A 101 8.40 6.08 12.82
C LEU A 101 9.55 5.98 11.79
N ARG A 102 9.72 6.95 10.89
CA ARG A 102 10.66 6.83 9.74
C ARG A 102 12.11 6.51 10.12
N THR A 103 12.57 7.05 11.24
CA THR A 103 13.93 6.83 11.74
C THR A 103 14.08 5.58 12.61
N HIS A 104 13.00 4.83 12.85
CA HIS A 104 12.96 3.70 13.79
C HIS A 104 12.45 2.44 13.10
N GLY A 105 13.36 1.72 12.42
CA GLY A 105 13.04 0.50 11.69
C GLY A 105 12.35 -0.57 12.56
N GLU A 106 12.83 -0.77 13.80
CA GLU A 106 12.23 -1.72 14.74
C GLU A 106 10.80 -1.34 15.16
N LEU A 107 10.54 -0.05 15.34
CA LEU A 107 9.17 0.39 15.67
C LEU A 107 8.26 0.26 14.45
N ARG A 108 8.77 0.42 13.23
CA ARG A 108 8.01 0.17 11.99
C ARG A 108 7.68 -1.31 11.80
N SER A 109 8.62 -2.22 12.08
CA SER A 109 8.36 -3.66 12.01
C SER A 109 7.32 -4.08 13.05
N GLN A 110 7.43 -3.58 14.29
CA GLN A 110 6.44 -3.80 15.34
C GLN A 110 5.07 -3.18 15.01
N TYR A 111 5.05 -2.00 14.39
CA TYR A 111 3.81 -1.37 13.93
C TYR A 111 3.14 -2.18 12.83
N LEU A 112 3.91 -2.71 11.88
CA LEU A 112 3.38 -3.53 10.79
C LEU A 112 2.72 -4.81 11.33
N ARG A 113 3.30 -5.45 12.35
CA ARG A 113 2.74 -6.62 13.04
C ARG A 113 1.38 -6.37 13.71
N GLN A 114 1.02 -5.11 13.99
CA GLN A 114 -0.28 -4.78 14.55
C GLN A 114 -1.40 -4.79 13.51
N ILE A 115 -1.08 -4.91 12.21
CA ILE A 115 -2.05 -4.91 11.13
C ILE A 115 -2.35 -6.36 10.72
N PRO A 116 -3.57 -6.87 11.00
CA PRO A 116 -3.98 -8.16 10.51
C PRO A 116 -3.97 -8.20 8.98
N PRO A 117 -3.61 -9.33 8.35
CA PRO A 117 -3.63 -9.47 6.88
C PRO A 117 -4.96 -9.11 6.23
N GLY A 118 -6.09 -9.40 6.90
CA GLY A 118 -7.43 -9.09 6.40
C GLY A 118 -7.76 -7.59 6.38
N ASP A 119 -7.05 -6.77 7.16
CA ASP A 119 -7.41 -5.37 7.34
C ASP A 119 -6.77 -4.46 6.29
N TYR A 120 -5.72 -4.90 5.60
CA TYR A 120 -5.03 -4.11 4.56
C TYR A 120 -5.98 -3.51 3.52
N ALA A 121 -6.89 -4.32 2.97
CA ALA A 121 -7.85 -3.83 1.97
C ALA A 121 -8.77 -2.74 2.54
N SER A 122 -9.18 -2.89 3.81
CA SER A 122 -10.08 -1.94 4.49
C SER A 122 -9.38 -0.65 4.94
N ILE A 123 -8.11 -0.75 5.35
CA ILE A 123 -7.29 0.39 5.80
C ILE A 123 -6.93 1.25 4.59
N PHE A 124 -6.39 0.62 3.55
CA PHE A 124 -5.82 1.34 2.42
C PHE A 124 -6.83 1.67 1.33
N LYS A 125 -7.81 0.81 1.06
CA LYS A 125 -8.82 1.00 0.00
C LYS A 125 -8.19 1.44 -1.33
N GLN A 126 -8.35 2.72 -1.69
CA GLN A 126 -7.82 3.37 -2.90
C GLN A 126 -6.62 4.31 -2.62
N ALA A 127 -6.26 4.48 -1.35
CA ALA A 127 -5.28 5.45 -0.84
C ALA A 127 -3.87 4.87 -0.63
N LEU A 128 -3.64 3.60 -0.99
CA LEU A 128 -2.27 3.07 -1.03
C LEU A 128 -1.51 3.73 -2.18
N GLU A 129 -0.33 4.25 -1.88
CA GLU A 129 0.62 4.80 -2.85
C GLU A 129 1.79 3.84 -3.07
N GLU A 130 2.44 3.93 -4.23
CA GLU A 130 3.60 3.11 -4.59
C GLU A 130 4.73 3.28 -3.58
N SER A 131 5.07 4.52 -3.21
CA SER A 131 6.11 4.84 -2.23
C SER A 131 5.85 4.16 -0.89
N THR A 132 4.61 4.20 -0.43
CA THR A 132 4.19 3.58 0.84
C THR A 132 4.27 2.06 0.74
N LEU A 133 3.82 1.47 -0.37
CA LEU A 133 3.94 0.03 -0.63
C LEU A 133 5.40 -0.43 -0.60
N VAL A 134 6.30 0.27 -1.31
CA VAL A 134 7.74 -0.04 -1.33
C VAL A 134 8.35 0.09 0.06
N GLU A 135 8.00 1.12 0.83
CA GLU A 135 8.45 1.25 2.22
C GLU A 135 7.98 0.07 3.10
N ILE A 136 6.74 -0.38 2.93
CA ILE A 136 6.22 -1.55 3.63
C ILE A 136 7.04 -2.79 3.26
N LEU A 137 7.33 -3.01 1.97
CA LEU A 137 8.12 -4.16 1.51
C LEU A 137 9.53 -4.16 2.11
N ARG A 138 10.18 -2.99 2.18
CA ARG A 138 11.51 -2.85 2.79
C ARG A 138 11.52 -3.17 4.28
N VAL A 139 10.47 -2.77 5.01
CA VAL A 139 10.33 -3.14 6.42
C VAL A 139 10.02 -4.63 6.56
N ALA A 140 9.16 -5.17 5.70
CA ALA A 140 8.80 -6.59 5.72
C ALA A 140 10.01 -7.51 5.48
N GLU A 141 11.02 -7.09 4.71
CA GLU A 141 12.27 -7.84 4.52
C GLU A 141 12.97 -8.20 5.84
N THR A 142 12.79 -7.39 6.89
CA THR A 142 13.38 -7.63 8.22
C THR A 142 12.60 -8.67 9.04
N LEU A 143 11.40 -9.06 8.61
CA LEU A 143 10.53 -9.99 9.33
C LEU A 143 10.85 -11.47 9.02
N PRO A 144 10.39 -12.42 9.84
CA PRO A 144 10.38 -13.84 9.52
C PRO A 144 9.53 -14.15 8.27
N ALA A 145 9.87 -15.21 7.52
CA ALA A 145 9.18 -15.56 6.26
C ALA A 145 7.67 -15.75 6.45
N ALA A 146 7.25 -16.44 7.51
CA ALA A 146 5.84 -16.60 7.86
C ALA A 146 5.06 -15.27 7.96
N GLU A 147 5.66 -14.25 8.55
CA GLU A 147 5.07 -12.91 8.68
C GLU A 147 5.08 -12.17 7.33
N ILE A 148 6.17 -12.29 6.55
CA ILE A 148 6.26 -11.72 5.20
C ILE A 148 5.10 -12.21 4.33
N GLY A 149 4.88 -13.52 4.25
CA GLY A 149 3.80 -14.09 3.44
C GLY A 149 2.42 -13.61 3.89
N SER A 150 2.22 -13.39 5.19
CA SER A 150 0.97 -12.84 5.75
C SER A 150 0.74 -11.40 5.29
N HIS A 151 1.77 -10.55 5.36
CA HIS A 151 1.69 -9.17 4.89
C HIS A 151 1.52 -9.08 3.37
N LEU A 152 2.26 -9.87 2.59
CA LEU A 152 2.13 -9.90 1.13
C LEU A 152 0.73 -10.33 0.68
N ARG A 153 0.14 -11.32 1.36
CA ARG A 153 -1.23 -11.77 1.08
C ARG A 153 -2.27 -10.70 1.44
N GLY A 154 -2.08 -9.98 2.54
CA GLY A 154 -2.95 -8.85 2.89
C GLY A 154 -2.85 -7.70 1.87
N LEU A 155 -1.63 -7.33 1.49
CA LEU A 155 -1.38 -6.30 0.48
C LEU A 155 -1.93 -6.68 -0.89
N SER A 156 -1.89 -7.96 -1.28
CA SER A 156 -2.43 -8.42 -2.57
C SER A 156 -3.95 -8.20 -2.69
N GLN A 157 -4.67 -8.14 -1.57
CA GLN A 157 -6.11 -7.86 -1.54
C GLN A 157 -6.45 -6.38 -1.75
N VAL A 158 -5.47 -5.47 -1.69
CA VAL A 158 -5.72 -4.03 -1.93
C VAL A 158 -6.05 -3.81 -3.41
N GLN A 159 -7.11 -3.06 -3.68
CA GLN A 159 -7.73 -3.01 -5.01
C GLN A 159 -6.80 -2.50 -6.12
N ARG A 160 -5.90 -1.57 -5.79
CA ARG A 160 -4.96 -0.94 -6.75
C ARG A 160 -3.55 -1.54 -6.75
N VAL A 161 -3.29 -2.61 -6.00
CA VAL A 161 -1.92 -3.13 -5.80
C VAL A 161 -1.25 -3.53 -7.12
N ASP A 162 -2.02 -4.10 -8.05
CA ASP A 162 -1.61 -4.44 -9.41
C ASP A 162 -1.10 -3.20 -10.16
N VAL A 163 -1.87 -2.11 -10.10
CA VAL A 163 -1.51 -0.83 -10.71
C VAL A 163 -0.25 -0.24 -10.05
N LEU A 164 -0.10 -0.34 -8.72
CA LEU A 164 1.08 0.16 -8.02
C LEU A 164 2.35 -0.62 -8.39
N VAL A 165 2.25 -1.94 -8.54
CA VAL A 165 3.39 -2.78 -8.94
C VAL A 165 3.82 -2.46 -10.38
N MET A 166 2.91 -2.00 -11.24
CA MET A 166 3.28 -1.52 -12.58
C MET A 166 4.21 -0.29 -12.54
N PHE A 167 4.07 0.57 -11.53
CA PHE A 167 4.89 1.77 -11.36
C PHE A 167 6.21 1.52 -10.64
N MET A 168 6.36 0.37 -9.96
CA MET A 168 7.60 0.01 -9.29
C MET A 168 8.80 -0.03 -10.25
N SER A 169 9.91 0.52 -9.76
CA SER A 169 11.22 0.39 -10.40
C SER A 169 11.64 -1.09 -10.51
N SER A 170 12.59 -1.38 -11.40
CA SER A 170 13.17 -2.73 -11.52
C SER A 170 13.79 -3.22 -10.22
N GLN A 171 14.33 -2.30 -9.40
CA GLN A 171 14.90 -2.63 -8.09
C GLN A 171 13.80 -3.02 -7.09
N ASP A 172 12.70 -2.27 -7.04
CA ASP A 172 11.62 -2.55 -6.10
C ASP A 172 10.82 -3.80 -6.49
N ARG A 173 10.68 -4.09 -7.80
CA ARG A 173 10.14 -5.38 -8.26
C ARG A 173 11.02 -6.56 -7.85
N LYS A 174 12.35 -6.40 -7.92
CA LYS A 174 13.29 -7.42 -7.47
C LYS A 174 13.19 -7.65 -5.96
N LEU A 175 12.96 -6.60 -5.17
CA LEU A 175 12.67 -6.73 -3.74
C LEU A 175 11.40 -7.56 -3.52
N LEU A 176 10.29 -7.23 -4.19
CA LEU A 176 9.04 -7.99 -4.09
C LEU A 176 9.24 -9.47 -4.47
N GLN A 177 9.92 -9.75 -5.58
CA GLN A 177 10.27 -11.11 -6.00
C GLN A 177 11.11 -11.85 -4.95
N GLY A 178 12.12 -11.19 -4.37
CA GLY A 178 12.96 -11.76 -3.32
C GLY A 178 12.16 -12.13 -2.08
N LEU A 179 11.20 -11.29 -1.67
CA LEU A 179 10.32 -11.59 -0.55
C LEU A 179 9.42 -12.80 -0.83
N VAL A 180 8.86 -12.88 -2.04
CA VAL A 180 8.07 -14.04 -2.48
C VAL A 180 8.91 -15.31 -2.48
N SER A 181 10.11 -15.28 -3.06
CA SER A 181 11.01 -16.44 -3.08
C SER A 181 11.39 -16.90 -1.68
N ARG A 182 11.65 -15.98 -0.75
CA ARG A 182 11.93 -16.32 0.65
C ARG A 182 10.75 -17.00 1.34
N CYS A 183 9.51 -16.64 1.00
CA CYS A 183 8.33 -17.32 1.52
C CYS A 183 8.17 -18.72 0.90
N GLU A 184 8.45 -18.88 -0.40
CA GLU A 184 8.41 -20.17 -1.09
C GLU A 184 9.48 -21.13 -0.55
N GLU A 185 10.69 -20.64 -0.24
CA GLU A 185 11.77 -21.38 0.41
C GLU A 185 11.38 -21.90 1.81
N ASP A 186 10.55 -21.14 2.53
CA ASP A 186 9.99 -21.52 3.84
C ASP A 186 8.76 -22.45 3.71
N GLY A 187 8.37 -22.81 2.48
CA GLY A 187 7.29 -23.76 2.18
C GLY A 187 5.90 -23.11 2.08
N GLN A 188 5.79 -21.80 1.95
CA GLN A 188 4.52 -21.11 1.78
C GLN A 188 4.09 -21.06 0.30
N ASP A 189 2.83 -21.38 0.01
CA ASP A 189 2.27 -21.19 -1.34
C ASP A 189 1.95 -19.70 -1.59
N MET A 190 2.69 -19.09 -2.51
CA MET A 190 2.57 -17.68 -2.93
C MET A 190 1.95 -17.52 -4.32
N SER A 191 1.36 -18.58 -4.90
CA SER A 191 0.82 -18.58 -6.27
C SER A 191 -0.24 -17.50 -6.50
N ASP A 192 -1.13 -17.28 -5.52
CA ASP A 192 -2.16 -16.24 -5.59
C ASP A 192 -1.58 -14.82 -5.52
N VAL A 193 -0.57 -14.60 -4.68
CA VAL A 193 0.14 -13.32 -4.57
C VAL A 193 0.83 -13.01 -5.89
N LYS A 194 1.59 -13.96 -6.43
CA LYS A 194 2.30 -13.86 -7.72
C LYS A 194 1.37 -13.49 -8.87
N LYS A 195 0.24 -14.20 -8.99
CA LYS A 195 -0.79 -13.90 -9.98
C LYS A 195 -1.33 -12.47 -9.85
N ARG A 196 -1.54 -12.01 -8.61
CA ARG A 196 -2.14 -10.70 -8.34
C ARG A 196 -1.17 -9.54 -8.58
N VAL A 197 0.09 -9.71 -8.23
CA VAL A 197 1.12 -8.65 -8.34
C VAL A 197 1.96 -8.75 -9.62
N GLY A 198 1.80 -9.81 -10.41
CA GLY A 198 2.46 -9.97 -11.71
C GLY A 198 3.95 -10.24 -11.60
N VAL A 199 4.37 -11.06 -10.62
CA VAL A 199 5.77 -11.45 -10.39
C VAL A 199 5.99 -12.95 -10.43
#